data_AF-A0A957YZB0-F1
#
_entry.id   AF-A0A957YZB0-F1
#
_cell.length_a   1.000
_cell.length_b   1.000
_cell.length_c   1.000
_cell.angle_alpha   90.00
_cell.angle_beta   90.00
_cell.angle_gamma   90.00
#
_symmetry.space_group_name_H-M   'P 1'
#
loop_
_entity.id
_entity.type
_entity.pdbx_description
1 polymer ?
#
loop_
_entity_poly.entity_id
_entity_poly.type
_entity_poly.pdbx_seq_one_letter_code
_entity_poly.pdbx_strand_id
1 'polypeptide(L)'
;QKLVGRIFGSYSQSFNLTYGRSGTLFEGPFESRHVGNDAYLRHLCCYIHANAVRHTIALAPELWPYSNYRGWLGQRDDDLLDRAFIETYFLDISHYQAAVRTYLTGQVALPPGIKRFLDSLE
;
A
#
# COMPACT_ATOMS: atom_id res chain seq x y z
N GLN A 1 9.86 -14.58 -12.53
CA GLN A 1 9.81 -13.33 -11.74
C GLN A 1 11.19 -12.66 -11.69
N LYS A 2 11.55 -11.78 -12.64
CA LYS A 2 12.88 -11.10 -12.67
C LYS A 2 12.82 -9.59 -12.37
N LEU A 3 11.64 -8.98 -12.37
CA LEU A 3 11.49 -7.51 -12.27
C LEU A 3 11.81 -6.98 -10.87
N VAL A 4 11.13 -7.50 -9.83
CA VAL A 4 11.29 -7.02 -8.44
C VAL A 4 12.74 -7.12 -7.97
N GLY A 5 13.38 -8.28 -8.22
CA GLY A 5 14.80 -8.47 -7.87
C GLY A 5 15.74 -7.48 -8.57
N ARG A 6 15.46 -7.10 -9.82
CA ARG A 6 16.24 -6.07 -10.53
C ARG A 6 16.05 -4.69 -9.90
N ILE A 7 14.81 -4.31 -9.57
CA ILE A 7 14.50 -3.02 -8.94
C ILE A 7 15.18 -2.91 -7.57
N PHE A 8 15.07 -3.95 -6.73
CA PHE A 8 15.64 -3.96 -5.39
C PHE A 8 17.17 -3.97 -5.44
N GLY A 9 17.75 -4.73 -6.37
CA GLY A 9 19.19 -4.76 -6.61
C GLY A 9 19.73 -3.39 -7.04
N SER A 10 19.11 -2.77 -8.05
CA SER A 10 19.54 -1.44 -8.52
C SER A 10 19.37 -0.37 -7.45
N TYR A 11 18.27 -0.41 -6.69
CA TYR A 11 18.04 0.55 -5.60
C TYR A 11 19.08 0.40 -4.48
N SER A 12 19.36 -0.84 -4.06
CA SER A 12 20.37 -1.11 -3.02
C SER A 12 21.76 -0.64 -3.44
N GLN A 13 22.15 -0.88 -4.70
CA GLN A 13 23.42 -0.39 -5.25
C GLN A 13 23.48 1.14 -5.24
N SER A 14 22.44 1.81 -5.76
CA SER A 14 22.36 3.27 -5.78
C SER A 14 22.43 3.88 -4.38
N PHE A 15 21.69 3.32 -3.43
CA PHE A 15 21.67 3.76 -2.04
C PHE A 15 23.06 3.59 -1.40
N ASN A 16 23.68 2.42 -1.55
CA ASN A 16 25.00 2.13 -1.01
C ASN A 16 26.07 3.10 -1.57
N LEU A 17 26.05 3.37 -2.87
CA LEU A 17 26.94 4.35 -3.50
C LEU A 17 26.72 5.76 -2.95
N THR A 18 25.46 6.17 -2.79
CA THR A 18 25.10 7.53 -2.33
C THR A 18 25.54 7.78 -0.89
N TYR A 19 25.43 6.78 -0.02
CA TYR A 19 25.69 6.91 1.42
C TYR A 19 27.01 6.27 1.88
N GLY A 20 27.87 5.83 0.97
CA GLY A 20 29.15 5.18 1.29
C GLY A 20 29.01 3.88 2.09
N ARG A 21 27.90 3.17 1.91
CA ARG A 21 27.59 1.90 2.60
C ARG A 21 27.93 0.70 1.73
N SER A 22 28.00 -0.47 2.34
CA SER A 22 28.13 -1.77 1.67
C SER A 22 27.22 -2.81 2.32
N GLY A 23 26.84 -3.85 1.57
CA GLY A 23 26.00 -4.94 2.07
C GLY A 23 24.53 -4.82 1.66
N THR A 24 23.68 -5.65 2.28
CA THR A 24 22.25 -5.71 2.00
C THR A 24 21.52 -4.51 2.59
N LEU A 25 20.55 -3.97 1.82
CA LEU A 25 19.66 -2.90 2.30
C LEU A 25 18.35 -3.45 2.85
N PHE A 26 17.80 -4.47 2.19
CA PHE A 26 16.57 -5.13 2.58
C PHE A 26 16.84 -6.26 3.58
N GLU A 27 15.93 -6.45 4.54
CA GLU A 27 16.06 -7.45 5.62
C GLU A 27 15.95 -8.90 5.11
N GLY A 28 15.23 -9.13 4.01
CA GLY A 28 15.08 -10.45 3.41
C GLY A 28 14.49 -10.42 2.00
N PRO A 29 14.19 -11.60 1.42
CA PRO A 29 13.48 -11.72 0.16
C PRO A 29 12.11 -11.03 0.22
N PHE A 30 11.64 -10.53 -0.93
CA PHE A 30 10.27 -10.03 -1.01
C PHE A 30 9.28 -11.19 -0.97
N GLU A 31 8.15 -10.97 -0.30
CA GLU A 31 7.04 -11.92 -0.29
C GLU A 31 6.04 -11.57 -1.39
N SER A 32 5.38 -12.59 -1.95
CA SER A 32 4.31 -12.40 -2.92
C SER A 32 3.12 -13.28 -2.59
N ARG A 33 1.92 -12.67 -2.59
CA ARG A 33 0.67 -13.37 -2.32
C ARG A 33 -0.33 -13.10 -3.43
N HIS A 34 -1.00 -14.17 -3.86
CA HIS A 34 -2.01 -14.06 -4.90
C HIS A 34 -3.27 -13.38 -4.36
N VAL A 35 -3.72 -12.33 -5.04
CA VAL A 35 -4.99 -11.66 -4.76
C VAL A 35 -6.08 -12.33 -5.59
N GLY A 36 -6.74 -13.32 -4.98
CA GLY A 36 -7.69 -14.18 -5.70
C GLY A 36 -9.14 -13.69 -5.73
N ASN A 37 -9.46 -12.58 -5.08
CA ASN A 37 -10.83 -12.04 -5.08
C ASN A 37 -10.87 -10.53 -4.80
N ASP A 38 -11.96 -9.90 -5.24
CA ASP A 38 -12.16 -8.45 -5.15
C ASP A 38 -12.30 -7.95 -3.72
N ALA A 39 -12.86 -8.75 -2.81
CA ALA A 39 -12.96 -8.37 -1.40
C ALA A 39 -11.56 -8.24 -0.77
N TYR A 40 -10.65 -9.15 -1.10
CA TYR A 40 -9.26 -9.07 -0.67
C TYR A 40 -8.54 -7.89 -1.33
N LEU A 41 -8.74 -7.67 -2.64
CA LEU A 41 -8.18 -6.52 -3.35
C LEU A 41 -8.59 -5.20 -2.70
N ARG A 42 -9.89 -4.99 -2.45
CA ARG A 42 -10.41 -3.77 -1.82
C ARG A 42 -9.82 -3.55 -0.43
N HIS A 43 -9.73 -4.63 0.36
CA HIS A 43 -9.09 -4.58 1.66
C HIS A 43 -7.62 -4.15 1.55
N LEU A 44 -6.85 -4.70 0.61
CA LEU A 44 -5.44 -4.36 0.42
C LEU A 44 -5.23 -2.89 0.06
N CYS A 45 -6.05 -2.32 -0.83
CA CYS A 45 -5.97 -0.90 -1.16
C CYS A 45 -6.20 -0.03 0.09
N CYS A 46 -7.18 -0.39 0.93
CA CYS A 46 -7.44 0.31 2.18
C CYS A 46 -6.29 0.15 3.18
N TYR A 47 -5.76 -1.07 3.33
CA TYR A 47 -4.61 -1.35 4.18
C TYR A 47 -3.40 -0.48 3.80
N ILE A 48 -3.01 -0.47 2.52
CA ILE A 48 -1.85 0.28 2.03
C ILE A 48 -1.97 1.77 2.37
N HIS A 49 -3.12 2.40 2.12
CA HIS A 49 -3.31 3.82 2.39
C HIS A 49 -3.55 4.16 3.87
N ALA A 50 -4.07 3.21 4.65
CA ALA A 50 -4.24 3.37 6.08
C ALA A 50 -2.93 3.19 6.87
N ASN A 51 -1.94 2.47 6.33
CA ASN A 51 -0.74 2.06 7.07
C ASN A 51 0.06 3.22 7.68
N ALA A 52 0.25 4.32 6.94
CA ALA A 52 0.98 5.46 7.47
C ALA A 52 0.33 6.05 8.73
N VAL A 53 -1.01 6.03 8.79
CA VAL A 53 -1.77 6.47 9.96
C VAL A 53 -1.75 5.42 11.06
N ARG A 54 -1.97 4.15 10.72
CA ARG A 54 -1.95 3.03 11.69
C ARG A 54 -0.62 2.91 12.43
N HIS A 55 0.49 3.17 11.75
CA HIS A 55 1.83 3.16 12.33
C HIS A 55 2.27 4.53 12.85
N THR A 56 1.35 5.49 13.01
CA THR A 56 1.61 6.83 13.60
C THR A 56 2.67 7.66 12.87
N ILE A 57 2.91 7.36 11.58
CA ILE A 57 3.86 8.09 10.73
C ILE A 57 3.20 9.35 10.13
N ALA A 58 1.88 9.32 9.93
CA ALA A 58 1.09 10.45 9.45
C ALA A 58 -0.22 10.60 10.24
N LEU A 59 -0.73 11.83 10.38
CA LEU A 59 -2.00 12.10 11.07
C LEU A 59 -3.24 11.76 10.23
N ALA A 60 -3.09 11.72 8.90
CA ALA A 60 -4.14 11.36 7.95
C ALA A 60 -3.51 10.77 6.68
N PRO A 61 -4.21 9.93 5.91
CA PRO A 61 -3.65 9.32 4.69
C PRO A 61 -3.21 10.36 3.64
N GLU A 62 -3.92 11.48 3.52
CA GLU A 62 -3.62 12.58 2.61
C GLU A 62 -2.30 13.30 2.95
N LEU A 63 -1.87 13.21 4.22
CA LEU A 63 -0.64 13.83 4.70
C LEU A 63 0.60 12.97 4.43
N TRP A 64 0.44 11.73 3.95
CA TRP A 64 1.57 10.86 3.61
C TRP A 64 1.96 11.00 2.13
N PRO A 65 3.05 11.73 1.79
CA PRO A 65 3.39 12.04 0.40
C PRO A 65 3.89 10.82 -0.40
N TYR A 66 4.36 9.78 0.30
CA TYR A 66 4.96 8.58 -0.29
C TYR A 66 3.91 7.49 -0.60
N SER A 67 2.69 7.90 -0.94
CA SER A 67 1.64 7.03 -1.47
C SER A 67 0.98 7.69 -2.69
N ASN A 68 0.18 6.92 -3.43
CA ASN A 68 -0.69 7.45 -4.48
C ASN A 68 -2.09 7.83 -3.96
N TYR A 69 -2.29 7.91 -2.64
CA TYR A 69 -3.60 8.24 -2.07
C TYR A 69 -4.14 9.56 -2.61
N ARG A 70 -3.31 10.62 -2.62
CA ARG A 70 -3.68 11.93 -3.17
C ARG A 70 -4.04 11.87 -4.66
N GLY A 71 -3.40 11.00 -5.44
CA GLY A 71 -3.78 10.75 -6.83
C GLY A 71 -5.17 10.14 -6.94
N TRP A 72 -5.47 9.14 -6.10
CA TRP A 72 -6.80 8.54 -6.02
C TRP A 72 -7.88 9.55 -5.62
N LEU A 73 -7.51 10.57 -4.83
CA LEU A 73 -8.41 11.67 -4.47
C LEU A 73 -8.53 12.77 -5.53
N GLY A 74 -7.80 12.67 -6.65
CA GLY A 74 -7.73 13.73 -7.65
C GLY A 74 -7.00 14.99 -7.18
N GLN A 75 -6.23 14.90 -6.09
CA GLN A 75 -5.47 16.01 -5.49
C GLN A 75 -4.02 16.09 -5.98
N ARG A 76 -3.58 15.11 -6.78
CA ARG A 76 -2.28 15.06 -7.45
C ARG A 76 -2.48 14.40 -8.81
N ASP A 77 -1.77 14.90 -9.82
CA ASP A 77 -1.70 14.20 -11.11
C ASP A 77 -0.70 13.03 -10.98
N ASP A 78 -1.15 11.83 -11.33
CA ASP A 78 -0.39 10.59 -11.15
C ASP A 78 -0.47 9.76 -12.44
N ASP A 79 0.59 9.79 -13.24
CA ASP A 79 0.68 9.08 -14.54
C ASP A 79 0.50 7.56 -14.42
N LEU A 80 0.74 7.01 -13.24
CA LEU A 80 0.63 5.58 -12.94
C LEU A 80 -0.75 5.18 -12.40
N LEU A 81 -1.71 6.11 -12.35
CA LEU A 81 -3.05 5.86 -11.83
C LEU A 81 -4.02 5.43 -12.93
N ASP A 82 -4.63 4.26 -12.74
CA ASP A 82 -5.81 3.86 -13.51
C ASP A 82 -7.09 4.34 -12.81
N ARG A 83 -7.77 5.33 -13.38
CA ARG A 83 -9.02 5.85 -12.81
C ARG A 83 -10.18 4.86 -12.93
N ALA A 84 -10.20 4.05 -13.99
CA ALA A 84 -11.24 3.03 -14.18
C ALA A 84 -11.17 1.94 -13.09
N PHE A 85 -9.98 1.71 -12.51
CA PHE A 85 -9.82 0.83 -11.36
C PHE A 85 -10.65 1.31 -10.15
N ILE A 86 -10.63 2.60 -9.85
CA ILE A 86 -11.37 3.17 -8.71
C ILE A 86 -12.87 2.99 -8.93
N GLU A 87 -13.36 3.30 -10.12
CA GLU A 87 -14.77 3.14 -10.48
C GLU A 87 -15.23 1.68 -10.39
N THR A 88 -14.41 0.76 -10.89
CA THR A 88 -14.71 -0.68 -10.91
C THR A 88 -14.81 -1.28 -9.50
N TYR A 89 -13.88 -0.94 -8.61
CA TYR A 89 -13.79 -1.58 -7.29
C TYR A 89 -14.43 -0.76 -6.17
N PHE A 90 -14.53 0.56 -6.30
CA PHE A 90 -14.94 1.45 -5.23
C PHE A 90 -16.05 2.43 -5.62
N LEU A 91 -16.61 2.33 -6.84
CA LEU A 91 -17.64 3.22 -7.40
C LEU A 91 -17.14 4.64 -7.70
N ASP A 92 -16.63 5.35 -6.70
CA ASP A 92 -16.06 6.70 -6.86
C ASP A 92 -15.07 7.05 -5.74
N ILE A 93 -14.50 8.25 -5.82
CA ILE A 93 -13.54 8.79 -4.85
C ILE A 93 -14.15 8.89 -3.45
N SER A 94 -15.41 9.29 -3.32
CA SER A 94 -16.08 9.50 -2.03
C SER A 94 -16.30 8.17 -1.31
N HIS A 95 -16.75 7.15 -2.03
CA HIS A 95 -16.90 5.79 -1.54
C HIS A 95 -15.56 5.19 -1.15
N TYR A 96 -14.50 5.48 -1.91
CA TYR A 96 -13.15 5.06 -1.56
C TYR A 96 -12.64 5.71 -0.27
N GLN A 97 -12.81 7.03 -0.11
CA GLN A 97 -12.47 7.74 1.12
C GLN A 97 -13.22 7.18 2.33
N ALA A 98 -14.52 6.92 2.16
CA ALA A 98 -15.34 6.28 3.20
C ALA A 98 -14.77 4.90 3.58
N ALA A 99 -14.43 4.05 2.60
CA ALA A 99 -13.85 2.73 2.85
C ALA A 99 -12.54 2.80 3.65
N VAL A 100 -11.63 3.72 3.28
CA VAL A 100 -10.35 3.93 4.00
C VAL A 100 -10.61 4.45 5.42
N ARG A 101 -11.57 5.36 5.60
CA ARG A 101 -11.96 5.85 6.92
C ARG A 101 -12.54 4.74 7.80
N THR A 102 -13.46 3.92 7.27
CA THR A 102 -14.03 2.77 7.98
C THR A 102 -12.93 1.77 8.38
N TYR A 103 -11.92 1.59 7.52
CA TYR A 103 -10.75 0.77 7.83
C TYR A 103 -9.97 1.30 9.03
N LEU A 104 -9.71 2.60 9.08
CA LEU A 104 -8.98 3.25 10.16
C LEU A 104 -9.75 3.26 11.48
N THR A 105 -11.08 3.37 11.46
CA THR A 105 -11.91 3.34 12.67
C THR A 105 -12.16 1.94 13.21
N GLY A 106 -11.61 0.89 12.56
CA GLY A 106 -11.79 -0.49 12.98
C GLY A 106 -13.20 -1.04 12.75
N GLN A 107 -14.03 -0.35 11.96
CA GLN A 107 -15.41 -0.75 11.66
C GLN A 107 -15.49 -1.77 10.50
N VAL A 108 -14.37 -2.39 10.11
CA VAL A 108 -14.31 -3.40 9.06
C VAL A 108 -14.19 -4.79 9.69
N ALA A 109 -15.16 -5.66 9.43
CA ALA A 109 -14.98 -7.09 9.62
C ALA A 109 -13.93 -7.59 8.62
N LEU A 110 -12.69 -7.79 9.10
CA LEU A 110 -11.62 -8.35 8.28
C LEU A 110 -12.00 -9.77 7.84
N PRO A 111 -11.80 -10.14 6.56
CA PRO A 111 -11.87 -11.53 6.15
C PRO A 111 -11.01 -12.40 7.08
N PRO A 112 -11.49 -13.57 7.56
CA PRO A 112 -10.78 -14.37 8.56
C PRO A 112 -9.33 -14.70 8.18
N GLY A 113 -9.07 -14.92 6.88
CA GLY A 113 -7.72 -15.18 6.38
C GLY A 113 -6.77 -13.99 6.51
N ILE A 114 -7.28 -12.77 6.39
CA ILE A 114 -6.48 -11.55 6.53
C ILE A 114 -6.24 -11.23 8.00
N LYS A 115 -7.27 -11.37 8.84
CA LYS A 115 -7.14 -11.19 10.29
C LYS A 115 -6.03 -12.10 10.82
N ARG A 116 -6.09 -13.41 10.54
CA ARG A 116 -5.05 -14.37 10.93
C ARG A 116 -3.66 -14.01 10.42
N PHE A 117 -3.55 -13.39 9.25
CA PHE A 117 -2.26 -12.97 8.71
C PHE A 117 -1.71 -11.75 9.46
N LEU A 118 -2.53 -10.72 9.67
CA LEU A 118 -2.10 -9.55 10.44
C LEU A 118 -1.73 -9.96 11.86
N ASP A 119 -2.52 -10.82 12.50
CA ASP A 119 -2.24 -11.40 13.82
C ASP A 119 -0.95 -12.25 13.85
N SER A 120 -0.41 -12.67 12.69
CA SER A 120 0.86 -13.41 12.60
C SER A 120 2.08 -12.52 12.38
N LEU A 121 1.89 -11.23 12.12
CA LEU A 121 2.95 -10.23 11.95
C LEU A 121 3.24 -9.46 13.25
N GLU A 122 2.33 -9.54 14.24
CA GLU A 122 2.46 -9.00 15.61
C GLU A 122 3.00 -10.07 16.56
#